data_AF-A0A4Y7PQC3-F1
#
_entry.id   AF-A0A4Y7PQC3-F1
#
_cell.length_a   1.000
_cell.length_b   1.000
_cell.length_c   1.000
_cell.angle_alpha   90.00
_cell.angle_beta   90.00
_cell.angle_gamma   90.00
#
_symmetry.space_group_name_H-M   'P 1'
#
loop_
_entity.id
_entity.type
_entity.pdbx_description
1 polymer ?
#
loop_
_entity_poly.entity_id
_entity_poly.type
_entity_poly.pdbx_seq_one_letter_code
_entity_poly.pdbx_strand_id
1 'polypeptide(L)'
;MFETVKGTLVYSVPPADGSKPYINTTNVDPTTGERVTNLGKGAHELEIENLRGKEDSVSLDTAGFQYFKKAAEHTSFADDAEIEKEYYPESVNLLKKLTGASRVVLFDHS
;
A
#
# COMPACT_ATOMS: atom_id res chain seq x y z
N MET A 1 -10.45 13.66 22.56
CA MET A 1 -11.42 12.60 22.21
C MET A 1 -11.00 12.09 20.84
N PHE A 2 -10.79 10.78 20.70
CA PHE A 2 -10.44 10.18 19.41
C PHE A 2 -11.67 10.30 18.51
N GLU A 3 -11.54 10.98 17.37
CA GLU A 3 -12.62 11.04 16.39
C GLU A 3 -12.54 9.74 15.57
N THR A 4 -13.34 8.76 15.98
CA THR A 4 -13.53 7.52 15.23
C THR A 4 -14.87 7.54 14.51
N VAL A 5 -14.92 6.89 13.36
CA VAL A 5 -16.15 6.64 12.60
C VAL A 5 -16.27 5.16 12.30
N LYS A 6 -17.49 4.64 12.24
CA LYS A 6 -17.73 3.28 11.76
C LYS A 6 -17.66 3.24 10.24
N GLY A 7 -16.91 2.28 9.71
CA GLY A 7 -16.85 2.00 8.28
C GLY A 7 -16.92 0.50 8.00
N THR A 8 -17.46 0.16 6.84
CA THR A 8 -17.51 -1.23 6.36
C THR A 8 -16.29 -1.50 5.49
N LEU A 9 -15.42 -2.39 5.93
CA LEU A 9 -14.29 -2.90 5.16
C LEU A 9 -14.60 -4.30 4.64
N VAL A 10 -14.29 -4.54 3.37
CA VAL A 10 -14.55 -5.82 2.70
C VAL A 10 -13.24 -6.61 2.62
N TYR A 11 -13.21 -7.76 3.29
CA TYR A 11 -12.08 -8.68 3.31
C TYR A 11 -12.35 -9.88 2.42
N SER A 12 -11.28 -10.50 1.90
CA SER A 12 -11.37 -11.75 1.15
C SER A 12 -11.67 -12.91 2.10
N VAL A 13 -12.63 -13.75 1.75
CA VAL A 13 -12.99 -14.97 2.49
C VAL A 13 -12.48 -16.18 1.70
N PRO A 14 -11.69 -17.08 2.32
CA PRO A 14 -11.24 -18.30 1.65
C PRO A 14 -12.41 -19.17 1.16
N PRO A 15 -12.21 -19.99 0.11
CA PRO A 15 -13.22 -20.93 -0.36
C PRO A 15 -13.66 -21.88 0.76
N ALA A 16 -14.97 -22.03 0.96
CA ALA A 16 -15.51 -22.89 2.02
C ALA A 16 -15.19 -24.38 1.83
N ASP A 17 -14.89 -24.79 0.58
CA ASP A 17 -14.49 -26.14 0.22
C ASP A 17 -13.00 -26.43 0.49
N GLY A 18 -12.23 -25.45 0.98
CA GLY A 18 -10.80 -25.58 1.25
C GLY A 18 -9.92 -25.58 0.00
N SER A 19 -10.47 -25.31 -1.19
CA SER A 19 -9.69 -25.18 -2.41
C SER A 19 -8.69 -24.02 -2.34
N LYS A 20 -7.61 -24.10 -3.13
CA LYS A 20 -6.60 -23.04 -3.18
C LYS A 20 -7.25 -21.74 -3.69
N PRO A 21 -7.13 -20.61 -2.97
CA PRO A 21 -7.69 -19.34 -3.42
C PRO A 21 -6.98 -18.86 -4.70
N TYR A 22 -7.75 -18.31 -5.64
CA TYR A 22 -7.24 -17.71 -6.87
C TYR A 22 -8.05 -16.49 -7.29
N ILE A 23 -7.40 -15.57 -8.00
CA ILE A 23 -8.03 -14.49 -8.77
C ILE A 23 -7.45 -14.58 -10.18
N ASN A 24 -8.29 -14.64 -11.21
CA ASN A 24 -7.83 -14.52 -12.60
C ASN A 24 -7.45 -13.06 -12.88
N THR A 25 -6.16 -12.79 -13.01
CA THR A 25 -5.63 -11.43 -13.22
C THR A 25 -5.62 -11.01 -14.69
N THR A 26 -5.79 -11.95 -15.61
CA THR A 26 -5.59 -11.74 -17.05
C THR A 26 -6.90 -11.64 -17.79
N ASN A 27 -7.87 -12.50 -17.44
CA ASN A 27 -9.16 -12.56 -18.11
C ASN A 27 -10.28 -12.18 -17.14
N VAL A 28 -11.24 -11.42 -17.65
CA VAL A 28 -12.51 -11.16 -17.00
C VAL A 28 -13.58 -12.07 -17.59
N ASP A 29 -14.64 -12.33 -16.82
CA ASP A 29 -15.83 -12.97 -17.35
C ASP A 29 -16.43 -12.04 -18.44
N PRO A 30 -16.65 -12.53 -19.67
CA PRO A 30 -17.12 -11.70 -20.77
C PRO A 30 -18.57 -11.21 -20.61
N THR A 31 -19.33 -11.81 -19.68
CA THR A 31 -20.73 -11.45 -19.38
C THR A 31 -20.81 -10.41 -18.28
N THR A 32 -20.06 -10.60 -17.18
CA THR A 32 -20.13 -9.70 -16.01
C THR A 32 -19.06 -8.61 -16.03
N GLY A 33 -17.99 -8.78 -16.81
CA GLY A 33 -16.82 -7.92 -16.80
C GLY A 33 -15.96 -8.05 -15.54
N GLU A 34 -16.30 -8.96 -14.62
CA GLU A 34 -15.58 -9.14 -13.37
C GLU A 34 -14.46 -10.17 -13.49
N ARG A 35 -13.42 -10.03 -12.66
CA ARG A 35 -12.38 -11.06 -12.56
C ARG A 35 -12.94 -12.31 -11.90
N VAL A 36 -12.76 -13.45 -12.57
CA VAL A 36 -13.17 -14.75 -12.03
C VAL A 36 -12.30 -15.10 -10.82
N THR A 37 -12.94 -15.46 -9.71
CA THR A 37 -12.28 -15.83 -8.45
C THR A 37 -13.14 -16.83 -7.67
N ASN A 38 -12.51 -17.70 -6.87
CA ASN A 38 -13.20 -18.50 -5.85
C ASN A 38 -13.19 -17.84 -4.45
N LEU A 39 -12.67 -16.61 -4.32
CA LEU A 39 -12.70 -15.88 -3.07
C LEU A 39 -14.08 -15.29 -2.82
N GLY A 40 -14.59 -15.48 -1.61
CA GLY A 40 -15.73 -14.74 -1.11
C GLY A 40 -15.36 -13.31 -0.71
N LYS A 41 -16.37 -12.47 -0.51
CA LYS A 41 -16.24 -11.13 0.06
C LYS A 41 -16.98 -11.10 1.41
N GLY A 42 -16.28 -10.76 2.48
CA GLY A 42 -16.82 -10.64 3.83
C GLY A 42 -16.79 -9.18 4.27
N ALA A 43 -17.95 -8.62 4.61
CA ALA A 43 -18.06 -7.25 5.12
C ALA A 43 -17.86 -7.24 6.64
N HIS A 44 -17.00 -6.35 7.12
CA HIS A 44 -16.72 -6.14 8.54
C HIS A 44 -16.91 -4.67 8.88
N GLU A 45 -17.76 -4.39 9.87
CA GLU A 45 -17.88 -3.04 10.44
C GLU A 45 -16.75 -2.82 11.45
N LEU A 46 -15.93 -1.81 11.21
CA LEU A 46 -14.74 -1.50 12.00
C LEU A 46 -14.71 0.00 12.35
N GLU A 47 -14.09 0.33 13.48
CA GLU A 47 -13.79 1.70 13.86
C GLU A 47 -12.59 2.21 13.04
N ILE A 48 -12.75 3.38 12.41
CA ILE A 48 -11.72 4.07 11.62
C ILE A 48 -11.32 5.33 12.36
N GLU A 49 -10.05 5.43 12.74
CA GLU A 49 -9.51 6.58 13.48
C GLU A 49 -8.93 7.65 12.55
N ASN A 50 -9.24 8.93 12.82
CA ASN A 50 -8.55 10.06 12.22
C ASN A 50 -7.14 10.25 12.83
N LEU A 51 -6.10 10.03 12.02
CA LEU A 51 -4.69 10.13 12.41
C LEU A 51 -4.06 11.53 12.30
N ARG A 52 -4.78 12.55 11.80
CA ARG A 52 -4.22 13.90 11.67
C ARG A 52 -3.76 14.45 13.03
N GLY A 53 -2.52 14.92 13.09
CA GLY A 53 -1.90 15.45 14.30
C GLY A 53 -1.35 14.38 15.26
N LYS A 54 -1.34 13.11 14.85
CA LYS A 54 -0.77 11.97 15.60
C LYS A 54 0.08 11.07 14.69
N GLU A 55 0.65 11.64 13.64
CA GLU A 55 1.38 10.88 12.63
C GLU A 55 2.59 10.13 13.21
N ASP A 56 3.11 10.57 14.35
CA ASP A 56 4.18 9.96 15.13
C ASP A 56 3.74 8.77 16.00
N SER A 57 2.43 8.53 16.14
CA SER A 57 1.89 7.43 16.95
C SER A 57 1.91 6.06 16.25
N VAL A 58 2.20 6.03 14.95
CA VAL A 58 2.21 4.82 14.12
C VAL A 58 3.60 4.59 13.51
N SER A 59 4.01 3.33 13.43
CA SER A 59 5.26 2.91 12.79
C SER A 59 5.04 1.69 11.90
N LEU A 60 6.02 1.37 11.06
CA LEU A 60 5.99 0.19 10.22
C LEU A 60 5.76 -1.09 11.02
N ASP A 61 6.37 -1.20 12.20
CA ASP A 61 6.27 -2.40 13.05
C ASP A 61 4.91 -2.55 13.75
N THR A 62 4.20 -1.44 14.00
CA THR A 62 2.93 -1.46 14.73
C THR A 62 1.71 -1.42 13.83
N ALA A 63 1.79 -0.68 12.73
CA ALA A 63 0.67 -0.40 11.85
C ALA A 63 0.89 -0.86 10.39
N GLY A 64 2.11 -1.30 10.03
CA GLY A 64 2.46 -1.64 8.65
C GLY A 64 2.70 -0.42 7.75
N PHE A 65 2.63 0.80 8.28
CA PHE A 65 2.96 2.05 7.59
C PHE A 65 3.52 3.07 8.58
N GLN A 66 4.23 4.08 8.09
CA GLN A 66 4.81 5.13 8.91
C GLN A 66 4.79 6.47 8.18
N TYR A 67 4.56 7.54 8.92
CA TYR A 67 4.73 8.90 8.42
C TYR A 67 6.13 9.41 8.66
N PHE A 68 6.63 10.21 7.73
CA PHE A 68 7.79 11.04 7.91
C PHE A 68 7.61 12.33 7.12
N LYS A 69 8.34 13.38 7.49
CA LYS A 69 8.36 14.66 6.78
C LYS A 69 9.77 14.93 6.31
N LYS A 70 9.97 14.96 5.00
CA LYS A 70 11.19 15.42 4.31
C LYS A 70 10.74 16.07 3.01
N ALA A 71 11.25 17.26 2.72
CA ALA A 71 11.07 17.87 1.40
C ALA A 71 11.88 17.05 0.39
N ALA A 72 11.24 16.69 -0.73
CA ALA A 72 11.95 16.06 -1.83
C ALA A 72 12.95 17.06 -2.42
N GLU A 73 14.18 16.62 -2.64
CA GLU A 73 15.22 17.42 -3.29
C GLU A 73 14.97 17.46 -4.80
N HIS A 74 14.65 16.30 -5.38
CA HIS A 74 14.22 16.22 -6.78
C HIS A 74 12.73 16.53 -6.92
N THR A 75 12.37 17.49 -7.78
CA THR A 75 10.99 17.95 -7.99
C THR A 75 10.51 17.90 -9.44
N SER A 76 11.37 17.51 -10.38
CA SER A 76 11.12 17.56 -11.83
C SER A 76 11.02 16.17 -12.45
N PHE A 77 9.82 15.61 -12.55
CA PHE A 77 9.59 14.25 -13.06
C PHE A 77 9.40 14.18 -14.59
N ALA A 78 10.15 14.98 -15.34
CA ALA A 78 10.01 15.10 -16.80
C ALA A 78 11.13 14.43 -17.60
N ASP A 79 12.22 14.02 -16.94
CA ASP A 79 13.39 13.40 -17.57
C ASP A 79 13.82 12.17 -16.75
N ASP A 80 13.72 10.99 -17.36
CA ASP A 80 14.10 9.72 -16.75
C ASP A 80 15.55 9.70 -16.27
N ALA A 81 16.47 10.35 -17.00
CA ALA A 81 17.87 10.40 -16.62
C ALA A 81 18.09 11.25 -15.35
N GLU A 82 17.31 12.32 -15.16
CA GLU A 82 17.33 13.11 -13.93
C GLU A 82 16.71 12.32 -12.77
N ILE A 83 15.62 11.60 -13.01
CA ILE A 83 14.96 10.76 -12.00
C ILE A 83 15.90 9.65 -11.50
N GLU A 84 16.54 8.91 -12.41
CA GLU A 84 17.49 7.84 -12.05
C GLU A 84 18.72 8.37 -11.33
N LYS A 85 19.20 9.56 -11.70
CA LYS A 85 20.40 10.16 -11.14
C LYS A 85 20.16 10.79 -9.76
N GLU A 86 18.97 11.34 -9.52
CA GLU A 86 18.70 12.18 -8.35
C GLU A 86 17.65 11.56 -7.41
N TYR A 87 16.44 11.34 -7.93
CA TYR A 87 15.30 10.85 -7.13
C TYR A 87 15.52 9.43 -6.59
N TYR A 88 16.19 8.59 -7.37
CA TYR A 88 16.45 7.20 -7.01
C TYR A 88 17.40 7.08 -5.80
N PRO A 89 18.62 7.66 -5.83
CA PRO A 89 19.48 7.72 -4.66
C PRO A 89 18.81 8.39 -3.45
N GLU A 90 18.05 9.47 -3.66
CA GLU A 90 17.31 10.14 -2.59
C GLU A 90 16.35 9.18 -1.88
N SER A 91 15.51 8.50 -2.66
CA SER A 91 14.51 7.54 -2.17
C SER A 91 15.17 6.35 -1.46
N VAL A 92 16.23 5.79 -2.06
CA VAL A 92 16.98 4.66 -1.47
C VAL A 92 17.58 5.05 -0.11
N ASN A 93 18.24 6.21 -0.03
CA ASN A 93 18.88 6.66 1.22
C ASN A 93 17.85 6.92 2.31
N LEU A 94 16.74 7.55 1.95
CA LEU A 94 15.63 7.81 2.86
C LEU A 94 15.02 6.51 3.40
N LEU A 95 14.69 5.56 2.52
CA LEU A 95 14.13 4.27 2.92
C LEU A 95 15.09 3.49 3.83
N LYS A 96 16.38 3.43 3.50
CA LYS A 96 17.39 2.80 4.37
C LYS A 96 17.46 3.48 5.74
N LYS A 97 17.44 4.80 5.78
CA LYS A 97 17.49 5.56 7.04
C LYS A 97 16.26 5.31 7.93
N LEU A 98 15.07 5.24 7.34
CA LEU A 98 13.82 5.09 8.09
C LEU A 98 13.57 3.64 8.54
N THR A 99 13.99 2.67 7.73
CA THR A 99 13.66 1.25 7.94
C THR A 99 14.81 0.42 8.51
N GLY A 100 16.05 0.93 8.43
CA GLY A 100 17.26 0.15 8.71
C GLY A 100 17.57 -0.91 7.64
N ALA A 101 16.90 -0.89 6.49
CA ALA A 101 17.12 -1.87 5.42
C ALA A 101 18.57 -1.87 4.94
N SER A 102 19.15 -3.07 4.77
CA SER A 102 20.48 -3.25 4.19
C SER A 102 20.50 -2.98 2.67
N ARG A 103 19.37 -3.21 1.99
CA ARG A 103 19.19 -3.03 0.56
C ARG A 103 17.79 -2.50 0.24
N VAL A 104 17.73 -1.59 -0.73
CA VAL A 104 16.50 -1.09 -1.34
C VAL A 104 16.65 -1.28 -2.85
N VAL A 105 15.60 -1.75 -3.51
CA VAL A 105 15.54 -1.93 -4.97
C VAL A 105 14.27 -1.24 -5.45
N LEU A 106 14.43 -0.28 -6.35
CA LEU A 106 13.32 0.38 -7.02
C LEU A 106 12.94 -0.48 -8.22
N PHE A 107 11.66 -0.84 -8.33
CA PHE A 107 11.19 -1.77 -9.38
C PHE A 107 10.53 -1.05 -10.55
N ASP A 108 9.97 0.15 -10.31
CA ASP A 108 9.18 0.87 -11.30
C ASP A 108 9.12 2.38 -10.97
N HIS A 109 9.06 3.18 -12.03
CA HIS A 109 8.83 4.63 -12.01
C HIS A 109 8.16 5.13 -13.31
N SER A 110 7.53 4.21 -14.05
CA SER A 110 6.90 4.46 -15.35
C SER A 110 5.50 5.07 -15.27
#